data_AF-A0A7W0WPE7-F1
#
_entry.id   AF-A0A7W0WPE7-F1
#
_cell.length_a   1.000
_cell.length_b   1.000
_cell.length_c   1.000
_cell.angle_alpha   90.00
_cell.angle_beta   90.00
_cell.angle_gamma   90.00
#
_symmetry.space_group_name_H-M   'P 1'
#
loop_
_entity.id
_entity.type
_entity.pdbx_description
1 polymer ?
#
loop_
_entity_poly.entity_id
_entity_poly.type
_entity_poly.pdbx_seq_one_letter_code
_entity_poly.pdbx_strand_id
1 'polypeptide(L)'
;STPTSKDQIDGVRPVNCVPASGSLFPVGTTQVTCTATDASGNTGTRTFPVTVVNLTPPTFDWSGILQPINADGSSVFKLSSVVPVKFKLVGASAGITNLVATLTVAKFSNNIFGSDQEASSPGQADAGNVFRYDPAADQYIFNLSTKPLSAGSWRLTIDLGDGIPHYVYISLKP
;
A
#
# COMPACT_ATOMS: atom_id res chain seq x y z
N SER A 1 11.92 -19.45 20.00
CA SER A 1 12.18 -20.26 21.21
C SER A 1 13.68 -20.29 21.46
N THR A 2 14.11 -20.37 22.72
CA THR A 2 15.53 -20.51 23.06
C THR A 2 16.02 -21.91 22.67
N PRO A 3 17.14 -22.06 21.95
CA PRO A 3 17.65 -23.36 21.56
C PRO A 3 18.15 -24.13 22.79
N THR A 4 17.91 -25.43 22.79
CA THR A 4 18.34 -26.35 23.86
C THR A 4 19.27 -27.42 23.31
N SER A 5 20.11 -27.98 24.17
CA SER A 5 20.93 -29.13 23.86
C SER A 5 20.66 -30.25 24.87
N LYS A 6 20.98 -31.49 24.47
CA LYS A 6 20.91 -32.66 25.33
C LYS A 6 22.12 -33.53 25.04
N ASP A 7 22.94 -33.74 26.06
CA ASP A 7 23.99 -34.75 26.07
C ASP A 7 23.58 -35.94 26.95
N GLN A 8 24.05 -37.14 26.60
CA GLN A 8 23.69 -38.38 27.30
C GLN A 8 24.43 -38.57 28.63
N ILE A 9 25.63 -38.00 28.76
CA ILE A 9 26.50 -38.09 29.94
C ILE A 9 26.42 -36.78 30.75
N ASP A 10 26.45 -35.67 30.02
CA ASP A 10 26.70 -34.34 30.52
C ASP A 10 25.44 -33.50 30.75
N GLY A 11 24.28 -34.01 30.32
CA GLY A 11 23.00 -33.33 30.45
C GLY A 11 22.85 -32.13 29.51
N VAL A 12 22.16 -31.07 29.96
CA VAL A 12 21.96 -29.86 29.14
C VAL A 12 23.25 -29.04 29.10
N ARG A 13 23.69 -28.67 27.90
CA ARG A 13 24.85 -27.80 27.67
C ARG A 13 24.44 -26.41 27.14
N PRO A 14 25.20 -25.35 27.47
CA PRO A 14 24.96 -24.02 26.91
C PRO A 14 24.99 -24.07 25.38
N VAL A 15 23.99 -23.45 24.75
CA VAL A 15 23.95 -23.29 23.29
C VAL A 15 24.33 -21.86 22.97
N ASN A 16 25.38 -21.69 22.17
CA ASN A 16 25.75 -20.40 21.62
C ASN A 16 25.27 -20.30 20.17
N CYS A 17 24.58 -19.22 19.82
CA CYS A 17 24.10 -19.00 18.46
C CYS A 17 24.68 -17.73 17.86
N VAL A 18 24.96 -17.78 16.57
CA VAL A 18 25.45 -16.66 15.78
C VAL A 18 24.57 -16.49 14.54
N PRO A 19 23.91 -15.33 14.35
CA PRO A 19 23.77 -14.23 15.32
C PRO A 19 23.07 -14.63 16.63
N ALA A 20 23.41 -13.96 17.73
CA ALA A 20 22.87 -14.24 19.05
C ALA A 20 21.40 -13.81 19.17
N SER A 21 20.66 -14.38 20.13
CA SER A 21 19.29 -13.94 20.43
C SER A 21 19.27 -12.44 20.76
N GLY A 22 18.31 -11.70 20.18
CA GLY A 22 18.24 -10.24 20.30
C GLY A 22 19.08 -9.46 19.28
N SER A 23 19.83 -10.13 18.41
CA SER A 23 20.53 -9.46 17.30
C SER A 23 19.56 -8.85 16.30
N LEU A 24 20.01 -7.78 15.64
CA LEU A 24 19.36 -7.25 14.45
C LEU A 24 19.73 -8.10 13.23
N PHE A 25 18.76 -8.29 12.34
CA PHE A 25 18.91 -9.03 11.09
C PHE A 25 18.62 -8.09 9.91
N PRO A 26 19.45 -8.08 8.86
CA PRO A 26 19.13 -7.33 7.64
C PRO A 26 17.91 -7.94 6.93
N VAL A 27 17.26 -7.15 6.06
CA VAL A 27 16.22 -7.67 5.15
C VAL A 27 16.81 -8.79 4.29
N GLY A 28 16.06 -9.87 4.15
CA GLY A 28 16.48 -11.10 3.49
C GLY A 28 16.59 -12.28 4.46
N THR A 29 17.25 -13.34 4.02
CA THR A 29 17.44 -14.56 4.82
C THR A 29 18.83 -14.55 5.45
N THR A 30 18.88 -14.63 6.78
CA THR A 30 20.11 -14.84 7.55
C THR A 30 20.12 -16.25 8.14
N GLN A 31 21.20 -17.00 7.95
CA GLN A 31 21.40 -18.27 8.66
C GLN A 31 21.86 -18.02 10.09
N VAL A 32 21.15 -18.58 11.06
CA VAL A 32 21.61 -18.67 12.45
C VAL A 32 22.24 -20.04 12.66
N THR A 33 23.48 -20.05 13.14
CA THR A 33 24.21 -21.28 13.50
C THR A 33 24.30 -21.38 15.01
N CYS A 34 23.84 -22.49 15.58
CA CYS A 34 23.87 -22.77 17.00
C CYS A 34 24.78 -23.96 17.29
N THR A 35 25.72 -23.78 18.23
CA THR A 35 26.70 -24.78 18.63
C THR A 35 26.65 -24.99 20.14
N ALA A 36 26.71 -26.25 20.56
CA ALA A 36 26.92 -26.66 21.95
C ALA A 36 28.15 -27.55 22.01
N THR A 37 28.95 -27.40 23.07
CA THR A 37 30.15 -28.22 23.31
C THR A 37 30.01 -28.92 24.66
N ASP A 38 30.30 -30.22 24.72
CA ASP A 38 30.31 -31.00 25.95
C ASP A 38 31.63 -30.82 26.74
N ALA A 39 31.74 -31.41 27.93
CA ALA A 39 32.95 -31.28 28.77
C ALA A 39 34.15 -32.05 28.22
N SER A 40 33.93 -32.98 27.29
CA SER A 40 34.96 -33.75 26.59
C SER A 40 35.44 -33.06 25.30
N GLY A 41 34.82 -31.93 24.93
CA GLY A 41 35.14 -31.15 23.74
C GLY A 41 34.36 -31.56 22.48
N ASN A 42 33.37 -32.45 22.56
CA ASN A 42 32.54 -32.79 21.40
C ASN A 42 31.54 -31.67 21.10
N THR A 43 31.39 -31.32 19.83
CA THR A 43 30.53 -30.21 19.39
C THR A 43 29.32 -30.71 18.60
N GLY A 44 28.13 -30.27 18.97
CA GLY A 44 26.91 -30.40 18.16
C GLY A 44 26.53 -29.05 17.54
N THR A 45 26.28 -29.03 16.23
CA THR A 45 25.89 -27.82 15.49
C THR A 45 24.56 -28.00 14.76
N ARG A 46 23.70 -26.99 14.79
CA ARG A 46 22.48 -26.90 13.97
C ARG A 46 22.32 -25.50 13.41
N THR A 47 21.70 -25.41 12.24
CA THR A 47 21.36 -24.12 11.63
C THR A 47 19.88 -24.00 11.35
N PHE A 48 19.39 -22.77 11.34
CA PHE A 48 18.03 -22.44 10.90
C PHE A 48 18.00 -21.07 10.22
N PRO A 49 17.11 -20.87 9.25
CA PRO A 49 16.94 -19.58 8.60
C PRO A 49 16.11 -18.62 9.47
N VAL A 50 16.52 -17.36 9.49
CA VAL A 50 15.71 -16.22 9.91
C VAL A 50 15.44 -15.37 8.68
N THR A 51 14.18 -15.20 8.30
CA THR A 51 13.78 -14.38 7.15
C THR A 51 13.17 -13.08 7.65
N VAL A 52 13.81 -11.96 7.33
CA VAL A 52 13.25 -10.62 7.50
C VAL A 52 12.72 -10.15 6.17
N VAL A 53 11.42 -9.84 6.11
CA VAL A 53 10.79 -9.28 4.91
C VAL A 53 10.60 -7.78 5.10
N ASN A 54 10.83 -7.00 4.04
CA ASN A 54 10.41 -5.62 4.03
C ASN A 54 8.92 -5.56 3.67
N LEU A 55 8.10 -5.03 4.57
CA LEU A 55 6.66 -4.88 4.39
C LEU A 55 6.24 -3.44 4.06
N THR A 56 7.17 -2.50 3.92
CA THR A 56 6.81 -1.15 3.44
C THR A 56 6.45 -1.25 1.95
N PRO A 57 5.20 -0.95 1.56
CA PRO A 57 4.83 -0.86 0.16
C PRO A 57 5.71 0.19 -0.55
N PRO A 58 5.94 0.06 -1.87
CA PRO A 58 6.59 1.13 -2.61
C PRO A 58 5.74 2.39 -2.51
N THR A 59 6.35 3.53 -2.17
CA THR A 59 5.67 4.83 -2.19
C THR A 59 5.73 5.41 -3.59
N PHE A 60 4.62 5.97 -4.07
CA PHE A 60 4.59 6.64 -5.36
C PHE A 60 4.77 8.15 -5.21
N ASP A 61 5.66 8.70 -6.02
CA ASP A 61 5.81 10.15 -6.16
C ASP A 61 4.60 10.68 -6.95
N TRP A 62 3.62 11.22 -6.23
CA TRP A 62 2.30 11.63 -6.74
C TRP A 62 2.22 13.13 -7.02
N SER A 63 1.63 13.54 -8.14
CA SER A 63 1.56 14.96 -8.56
C SER A 63 0.59 15.82 -7.75
N GLY A 64 -0.29 15.23 -6.94
CA GLY A 64 -1.55 15.88 -6.59
C GLY A 64 -2.64 15.55 -7.60
N ILE A 65 -3.88 15.88 -7.25
CA ILE A 65 -4.99 15.89 -8.20
C ILE A 65 -4.77 16.99 -9.24
N LEU A 66 -5.11 16.70 -10.50
CA LEU A 66 -5.05 17.65 -11.61
C LEU A 66 -6.44 18.21 -11.94
N GLN A 67 -6.45 19.36 -12.62
CA GLN A 67 -7.68 19.99 -13.12
C GLN A 67 -8.50 19.01 -13.98
N PRO A 68 -9.84 19.00 -13.84
CA PRO A 68 -10.68 20.09 -13.35
C PRO A 68 -11.00 20.08 -11.84
N ILE A 69 -10.40 19.16 -11.06
CA ILE A 69 -10.58 19.15 -9.61
C ILE A 69 -9.49 20.00 -8.96
N ASN A 70 -9.90 20.93 -8.11
CA ASN A 70 -9.03 21.75 -7.29
C ASN A 70 -8.54 20.92 -6.10
N ALA A 71 -7.23 20.90 -5.87
CA ALA A 71 -6.62 20.16 -4.78
C ALA A 71 -7.07 20.64 -3.38
N ASP A 72 -7.56 21.87 -3.28
CA ASP A 72 -8.09 22.45 -2.03
C ASP A 72 -9.49 21.95 -1.64
N GLY A 73 -10.11 21.10 -2.48
CA GLY A 73 -11.44 20.54 -2.24
C GLY A 73 -12.61 21.49 -2.54
N SER A 74 -12.34 22.65 -3.15
CA SER A 74 -13.36 23.67 -3.46
C SER A 74 -14.23 23.34 -4.67
N SER A 75 -13.91 22.28 -5.42
CA SER A 75 -14.59 22.00 -6.68
C SER A 75 -16.05 21.61 -6.50
N VAL A 76 -16.89 22.19 -7.36
CA VAL A 76 -18.32 21.91 -7.44
C VAL A 76 -18.65 21.42 -8.83
N PHE A 77 -19.29 20.26 -8.93
CA PHE A 77 -19.76 19.68 -10.19
C PHE A 77 -21.27 19.50 -10.18
N LYS A 78 -21.85 19.46 -11.37
CA LYS A 78 -23.27 19.14 -11.54
C LYS A 78 -23.49 17.65 -11.25
N LEU A 79 -24.53 17.32 -10.50
CA LEU A 79 -24.96 15.95 -10.25
C LEU A 79 -25.41 15.30 -11.56
N SER A 80 -25.21 13.99 -11.69
CA SER A 80 -25.44 13.24 -12.93
C SER A 80 -24.56 13.67 -14.12
N SER A 81 -23.46 14.37 -13.86
CA SER A 81 -22.40 14.61 -14.85
C SER A 81 -21.24 13.61 -14.71
N VAL A 82 -20.27 13.75 -15.61
CA VAL A 82 -19.00 13.01 -15.57
C VAL A 82 -17.93 13.94 -15.04
N VAL A 83 -17.22 13.51 -13.99
CA VAL A 83 -16.12 14.25 -13.38
C VAL A 83 -14.80 13.56 -13.73
N PRO A 84 -13.93 14.18 -14.55
CA PRO A 84 -12.61 13.64 -14.81
C PRO A 84 -11.74 13.76 -13.56
N VAL A 85 -11.38 12.62 -12.97
CA VAL A 85 -10.42 12.52 -11.87
C VAL A 85 -9.06 12.21 -12.49
N LYS A 86 -8.06 13.07 -12.28
CA LYS A 86 -6.78 12.97 -12.98
C LYS A 86 -5.60 13.17 -12.04
N PHE A 87 -4.52 12.47 -12.32
CA PHE A 87 -3.24 12.63 -11.63
C PHE A 87 -2.09 12.17 -12.50
N LYS A 88 -0.86 12.43 -12.07
CA LYS A 88 0.34 11.93 -12.69
C LYS A 88 1.32 11.40 -11.64
N LEU A 89 2.12 10.41 -12.03
CA LEU A 89 3.30 10.01 -11.27
C LEU A 89 4.50 10.86 -11.70
N VAL A 90 5.22 11.40 -10.72
CA VAL A 90 6.34 12.34 -10.89
C VAL A 90 7.61 11.76 -10.26
N GLY A 91 8.69 12.53 -10.23
CA GLY A 91 9.92 12.14 -9.55
C GLY A 91 10.46 10.77 -9.98
N ALA A 92 10.78 9.92 -9.01
CA ALA A 92 11.29 8.56 -9.24
C ALA A 92 10.21 7.60 -9.78
N SER A 93 8.93 7.96 -9.65
CA SER A 93 7.79 7.20 -10.19
C SER A 93 7.38 7.65 -11.61
N ALA A 94 8.02 8.69 -12.16
CA ALA A 94 7.71 9.19 -13.50
C ALA A 94 7.93 8.09 -14.57
N GLY A 95 7.04 8.04 -15.55
CA GLY A 95 7.10 7.07 -16.65
C GLY A 95 6.52 5.69 -16.33
N ILE A 96 6.07 5.43 -15.10
CA ILE A 96 5.22 4.27 -14.80
C ILE A 96 3.85 4.52 -15.46
N THR A 97 3.47 3.64 -16.38
CA THR A 97 2.22 3.76 -17.18
C THR A 97 1.24 2.61 -16.94
N ASN A 98 1.65 1.59 -16.19
CA ASN A 98 0.89 0.38 -15.91
C ASN A 98 0.49 0.22 -14.44
N LEU A 99 0.56 1.30 -13.64
CA LEU A 99 0.02 1.31 -12.28
C LEU A 99 -1.46 0.91 -12.27
N VAL A 100 -1.83 -0.01 -11.37
CA VAL A 100 -3.22 -0.35 -11.08
C VAL A 100 -3.67 0.52 -9.92
N ALA A 101 -4.17 1.72 -10.23
CA ALA A 101 -4.77 2.62 -9.25
C ALA A 101 -6.30 2.50 -9.28
N THR A 102 -6.96 2.59 -8.13
CA THR A 102 -8.43 2.49 -8.03
C THR A 102 -9.06 3.72 -7.39
N LEU A 103 -10.34 3.95 -7.68
CA LEU A 103 -11.13 5.05 -7.11
C LEU A 103 -12.27 4.51 -6.24
N THR A 104 -12.37 5.01 -5.02
CA THR A 104 -13.57 4.88 -4.18
C THR A 104 -14.11 6.25 -3.78
N VAL A 105 -15.39 6.31 -3.46
CA VAL A 105 -16.08 7.52 -3.05
C VAL A 105 -16.83 7.29 -1.76
N ALA A 106 -16.81 8.28 -0.86
CA ALA A 106 -17.60 8.26 0.36
C ALA A 106 -18.31 9.59 0.53
N LYS A 107 -19.60 9.53 0.86
CA LYS A 107 -20.37 10.74 1.17
C LYS A 107 -19.82 11.36 2.46
N PHE A 108 -19.66 12.66 2.47
CA PHE A 108 -19.14 13.40 3.61
C PHE A 108 -20.17 14.44 4.07
N SER A 109 -20.56 14.37 5.34
CA SER A 109 -21.52 15.30 5.94
C SER A 109 -21.23 15.48 7.42
N ASN A 110 -21.22 16.73 7.91
CA ASN A 110 -21.01 17.03 9.33
C ASN A 110 -19.80 16.33 9.96
N ASN A 111 -18.67 16.30 9.24
CA ASN A 111 -17.44 15.60 9.62
C ASN A 111 -17.57 14.07 9.79
N ILE A 112 -18.65 13.47 9.30
CA ILE A 112 -18.87 12.03 9.27
C ILE A 112 -18.77 11.54 7.82
N PHE A 113 -18.01 10.46 7.63
CA PHE A 113 -17.96 9.72 6.38
C PHE A 113 -19.02 8.63 6.37
N GLY A 114 -19.77 8.54 5.27
CA GLY A 114 -20.53 7.35 4.95
C GLY A 114 -19.62 6.19 4.55
N SER A 115 -20.22 5.05 4.22
CA SER A 115 -19.49 3.89 3.71
C SER A 115 -18.77 4.22 2.40
N ASP A 116 -17.59 3.63 2.22
CA ASP A 116 -16.89 3.68 0.93
C ASP A 116 -17.69 2.89 -0.12
N GLN A 117 -17.81 3.49 -1.30
CA GLN A 117 -18.45 2.93 -2.48
C GLN A 117 -17.43 2.89 -3.62
N GLU A 118 -17.41 1.82 -4.41
CA GLU A 118 -16.62 1.78 -5.63
C GLU A 118 -17.11 2.85 -6.62
N ALA A 119 -16.17 3.61 -7.18
CA ALA A 119 -16.51 4.56 -8.23
C ALA A 119 -16.97 3.83 -9.49
N SER A 120 -17.89 4.45 -10.22
CA SER A 120 -18.34 3.94 -11.52
C SER A 120 -17.99 4.94 -12.61
N SER A 121 -17.80 4.46 -13.83
CA SER A 121 -17.57 5.28 -15.02
C SER A 121 -18.69 5.09 -16.06
N PRO A 122 -18.93 6.07 -16.95
CA PRO A 122 -19.86 5.90 -18.05
C PRO A 122 -19.20 5.13 -19.21
N GLY A 123 -19.81 4.02 -19.61
CA GLY A 123 -19.33 3.18 -20.72
C GLY A 123 -18.17 2.25 -20.34
N GLN A 124 -17.78 1.38 -21.27
CA GLN A 124 -16.73 0.34 -21.06
C GLN A 124 -15.29 0.91 -21.05
N ALA A 125 -15.12 2.23 -20.91
CA ALA A 125 -13.81 2.89 -21.08
C ALA A 125 -12.86 2.69 -19.89
N ASP A 126 -13.40 2.45 -18.69
CA ASP A 126 -12.63 2.16 -17.49
C ASP A 126 -13.06 0.79 -16.96
N ALA A 127 -12.10 -0.11 -16.69
CA ALA A 127 -12.39 -1.45 -16.19
C ALA A 127 -12.72 -1.38 -14.69
N GLY A 128 -14.03 -1.38 -14.36
CA GLY A 128 -14.48 -1.24 -12.97
C GLY A 128 -14.17 0.15 -12.43
N ASN A 129 -13.48 0.21 -11.29
CA ASN A 129 -13.05 1.46 -10.66
C ASN A 129 -11.55 1.77 -10.88
N VAL A 130 -10.91 1.13 -11.86
CA VAL A 130 -9.47 1.28 -12.15
C VAL A 130 -9.22 2.48 -13.06
N PHE A 131 -8.22 3.29 -12.75
CA PHE A 131 -7.77 4.39 -13.61
C PHE A 131 -7.13 3.86 -14.89
N ARG A 132 -7.41 4.52 -16.03
CA ARG A 132 -6.68 4.28 -17.27
C ARG A 132 -5.52 5.26 -17.41
N TYR A 133 -4.44 4.83 -18.05
CA TYR A 133 -3.36 5.72 -18.45
C TYR A 133 -3.66 6.38 -19.80
N ASP A 134 -3.45 7.69 -19.89
CA ASP A 134 -3.61 8.50 -21.09
C ASP A 134 -2.21 8.91 -21.61
N PRO A 135 -1.70 8.25 -22.67
CA PRO A 135 -0.36 8.52 -23.17
C PRO A 135 -0.23 9.87 -23.88
N ALA A 136 -1.33 10.46 -24.37
CA ALA A 136 -1.29 11.75 -25.04
C ALA A 136 -1.11 12.90 -24.04
N ALA A 137 -1.65 12.74 -22.83
CA ALA A 137 -1.55 13.73 -21.76
C ALA A 137 -0.55 13.34 -20.65
N ASP A 138 0.07 12.16 -20.73
CA ASP A 138 1.04 11.64 -19.74
C ASP A 138 0.47 11.68 -18.31
N GLN A 139 -0.74 11.14 -18.15
CA GLN A 139 -1.49 11.17 -16.89
C GLN A 139 -2.41 9.96 -16.74
N TYR A 140 -2.79 9.65 -15.52
CA TYR A 140 -3.87 8.74 -15.19
C TYR A 140 -5.19 9.49 -15.14
N ILE A 141 -6.27 8.86 -15.60
CA ILE A 141 -7.60 9.43 -15.63
C ILE A 141 -8.66 8.38 -15.33
N PHE A 142 -9.66 8.77 -14.53
CA PHE A 142 -10.90 8.05 -14.33
C PHE A 142 -12.07 8.98 -14.58
N ASN A 143 -13.03 8.57 -15.40
CA ASN A 143 -14.21 9.38 -15.71
C ASN A 143 -15.34 9.07 -14.72
N LEU A 144 -15.32 9.69 -13.54
CA LEU A 144 -16.31 9.43 -12.49
C LEU A 144 -17.73 9.78 -12.93
N SER A 145 -18.60 8.77 -13.01
CA SER A 145 -20.04 8.94 -13.15
C SER A 145 -20.64 9.35 -11.81
N THR A 146 -21.27 10.53 -11.78
CA THR A 146 -21.98 11.02 -10.58
C THR A 146 -23.47 10.66 -10.60
N LYS A 147 -23.95 9.98 -11.64
CA LYS A 147 -25.34 9.53 -11.76
C LYS A 147 -25.82 8.63 -10.61
N PRO A 148 -25.03 7.67 -10.08
CA PRO A 148 -25.46 6.85 -8.94
C PRO A 148 -25.29 7.56 -7.59
N LEU A 149 -24.70 8.75 -7.56
CA LEU A 149 -24.44 9.49 -6.33
C LEU A 149 -25.62 10.43 -6.00
N SER A 150 -25.52 11.11 -4.87
CA SER A 150 -26.48 12.12 -4.44
C SER A 150 -25.82 13.48 -4.25
N ALA A 151 -26.62 14.55 -4.25
CA ALA A 151 -26.13 15.89 -3.93
C ALA A 151 -25.48 15.93 -2.53
N GLY A 152 -24.48 16.79 -2.39
CA GLY A 152 -23.67 16.97 -1.17
C GLY A 152 -22.18 16.84 -1.42
N SER A 153 -21.41 16.79 -0.33
CA SER A 153 -19.95 16.67 -0.38
C SER A 153 -19.52 15.20 -0.41
N TRP A 154 -18.45 14.93 -1.14
CA TRP A 154 -17.90 13.60 -1.34
C TRP A 154 -16.38 13.64 -1.20
N ARG A 155 -15.83 12.62 -0.54
CA ARG A 155 -14.41 12.29 -0.61
C ARG A 155 -14.19 11.32 -1.76
N LEU A 156 -13.22 11.62 -2.61
CA LEU A 156 -12.70 10.72 -3.64
C LEU A 156 -11.37 10.19 -3.12
N THR A 157 -11.24 8.89 -2.92
CA THR A 157 -10.01 8.23 -2.47
C THR A 157 -9.38 7.51 -3.65
N ILE A 158 -8.13 7.85 -3.95
CA ILE A 158 -7.31 7.21 -4.98
C ILE A 158 -6.35 6.27 -4.26
N ASP A 159 -6.48 4.98 -4.49
CA ASP A 159 -5.56 3.98 -3.96
C ASP A 159 -4.51 3.64 -5.02
N LEU A 160 -3.23 3.91 -4.71
CA LEU A 160 -2.09 3.57 -5.56
C LEU A 160 -1.46 2.22 -5.18
N GLY A 161 -1.94 1.56 -4.13
CA GLY A 161 -1.33 0.35 -3.57
C GLY A 161 -0.10 0.59 -2.71
N ASP A 162 0.17 1.85 -2.34
CA ASP A 162 1.31 2.28 -1.52
C ASP A 162 1.00 2.38 -0.02
N GLY A 163 -0.26 2.18 0.37
CA GLY A 163 -0.71 2.33 1.75
C GLY A 163 -0.75 3.79 2.25
N ILE A 164 -0.58 4.77 1.35
CA ILE A 164 -0.67 6.19 1.65
C ILE A 164 -2.06 6.70 1.23
N PRO A 165 -2.77 7.46 2.08
CA PRO A 165 -4.07 8.00 1.71
C PRO A 165 -3.92 9.15 0.72
N HIS A 166 -4.38 8.96 -0.52
CA HIS A 166 -4.56 10.04 -1.50
C HIS A 166 -6.04 10.33 -1.66
N TYR A 167 -6.48 11.54 -1.34
CA TYR A 167 -7.88 11.92 -1.50
C TYR A 167 -8.08 13.39 -1.82
N VAL A 168 -9.26 13.69 -2.38
CA VAL A 168 -9.73 15.06 -2.62
C VAL A 168 -11.22 15.15 -2.34
N TYR A 169 -11.71 16.34 -2.01
CA TYR A 169 -13.12 16.61 -1.82
C TYR A 169 -13.76 17.26 -3.04
N ILE A 170 -15.00 16.90 -3.34
CA ILE A 170 -15.84 17.59 -4.32
C ILE A 170 -17.24 17.79 -3.75
N SER A 171 -17.95 18.79 -4.27
CA SER A 171 -19.39 18.95 -4.01
C SER A 171 -20.20 18.68 -5.27
N LEU A 172 -21.31 17.97 -5.12
CA LEU A 172 -22.30 17.72 -6.18
C LEU A 172 -23.55 18.55 -5.92
N LYS A 173 -23.97 19.33 -6.92
CA LYS A 173 -25.19 20.15 -6.89
C LYS A 173 -26.12 19.78 -8.05
N PRO A 174 -27.45 19.91 -7.89
CA PRO A 174 -28.42 19.65 -8.97
C PRO A 174 -28.09 20.35 -10.30
#